data_AF-A0A1F8QQY3-F1
#
_entry.id   AF-A0A1F8QQY3-F1
#
_cell.length_a   1.000
_cell.length_b   1.000
_cell.length_c   1.000
_cell.angle_alpha   90.00
_cell.angle_beta   90.00
_cell.angle_gamma   90.00
#
_symmetry.space_group_name_H-M   'P 1'
#
loop_
_entity.id
_entity.type
_entity.pdbx_description
1 polymer ?
#
loop_
_entity_poly.entity_id
_entity_poly.type
_entity_poly.pdbx_seq_one_letter_code
_entity_poly.pdbx_strand_id
1 'polypeptide(L)' 'MPVAINGETYYRTAEVCRLIGVSKNTLFRWVKEGRFGDTEYRDWRGWRLFTASQLDNMRTMTNYVSTVKR' A
#
# COMPACT_ATOMS: atom_id res chain seq x y z
N MET A 1 1.26 -13.37 1.34
CA MET A 1 1.55 -13.88 0.00
C MET A 1 1.02 -12.92 -1.05
N PRO A 2 1.89 -12.36 -1.92
CA PRO A 2 1.48 -11.58 -3.08
C PRO A 2 0.66 -12.43 -4.06
N VAL A 3 -0.19 -11.77 -4.84
CA VAL A 3 -1.10 -12.39 -5.81
C VAL A 3 -0.62 -11.99 -7.19
N ALA A 4 -0.25 -12.97 -8.01
CA ALA A 4 0.03 -12.72 -9.43
C ALA A 4 -1.28 -12.77 -10.21
N ILE A 5 -1.68 -11.66 -10.83
CA ILE A 5 -2.85 -11.58 -11.71
C ILE A 5 -2.38 -11.08 -13.07
N ASN A 6 -2.66 -11.84 -14.12
CA ASN A 6 -2.32 -11.48 -15.50
C ASN A 6 -0.82 -11.17 -15.74
N GLY A 7 0.08 -11.84 -15.00
CA GLY A 7 1.52 -11.61 -15.08
C GLY A 7 2.04 -10.44 -14.23
N GLU A 8 1.15 -9.69 -13.58
CA GLU A 8 1.52 -8.61 -12.66
C GLU A 8 1.41 -9.04 -11.19
N THR A 9 2.35 -8.58 -10.38
CA THR A 9 2.36 -8.87 -8.94
C THR A 9 1.61 -7.81 -8.16
N TYR A 10 0.57 -8.27 -7.46
CA TYR A 10 -0.24 -7.46 -6.59
C TYR A 10 -0.04 -7.83 -5.12
N TYR A 11 -0.08 -6.83 -4.26
CA TYR A 11 0.07 -6.95 -2.82
C TYR A 11 -1.27 -6.67 -2.15
N ARG A 12 -1.67 -7.55 -1.23
CA ARG A 12 -2.87 -7.33 -0.40
C ARG A 12 -2.54 -6.38 0.73
N THR A 13 -3.56 -5.72 1.29
CA THR A 13 -3.44 -4.82 2.46
C THR A 13 -2.58 -5.40 3.59
N ALA A 14 -2.77 -6.68 3.93
CA ALA A 14 -2.00 -7.33 4.99
C ALA A 14 -0.50 -7.40 4.69
N GLU A 15 -0.14 -7.62 3.42
CA GLU A 15 1.26 -7.69 2.98
C GLU A 15 1.88 -6.30 2.93
N VAL A 16 1.16 -5.31 2.41
CA VAL A 16 1.60 -3.91 2.41
C VAL A 16 1.89 -3.43 3.83
N CYS A 17 0.98 -3.67 4.78
CA CYS A 17 1.21 -3.35 6.19
C CYS A 17 2.46 -4.02 6.77
N ARG A 18 2.71 -5.29 6.42
CA ARG A 18 3.91 -6.03 6.88
C ARG A 18 5.20 -5.52 6.24
N LEU A 19 5.17 -5.21 4.94
CA LEU A 19 6.35 -4.80 4.16
C LEU A 19 6.80 -3.36 4.44
N ILE A 20 5.88 -2.52 4.91
CA ILE A 20 6.09 -1.10 5.20
C ILE A 20 6.17 -0.86 6.71
N GLY A 21 5.53 -1.69 7.52
CA GLY A 21 5.49 -1.51 8.98
C GLY A 21 4.43 -0.50 9.44
N VAL A 22 3.36 -0.31 8.67
CA VAL A 22 2.26 0.62 9.01
C VAL A 22 0.99 -0.13 9.42
N SER A 23 0.19 0.53 10.26
CA SER A 23 -1.14 0.02 10.62
C SER A 23 -2.08 0.02 9.41
N LYS A 24 -3.09 -0.87 9.43
CA LYS A 24 -4.15 -0.89 8.41
C LYS A 24 -4.91 0.45 8.35
N ASN A 25 -5.12 1.09 9.50
CA ASN A 25 -5.78 2.40 9.57
C ASN A 25 -4.99 3.47 8.82
N THR A 26 -3.67 3.52 9.00
CA THR A 26 -2.79 4.45 8.29
C THR A 26 -2.88 4.24 6.78
N LEU A 27 -2.77 2.98 6.34
CA LEU A 27 -2.87 2.61 4.93
C LEU A 27 -4.22 3.00 4.33
N PHE A 28 -5.33 2.72 5.01
CA PHE A 28 -6.66 3.10 4.55
C PHE A 28 -6.87 4.61 4.50
N ARG A 29 -6.27 5.35 5.44
CA ARG A 29 -6.32 6.81 5.42
C ARG A 29 -5.62 7.36 4.18
N TRP A 30 -4.45 6.87 3.84
CA TRP A 30 -3.73 7.31 2.64
C TRP A 30 -4.43 6.96 1.35
N VAL A 31 -5.05 5.76 1.29
CA VAL A 31 -5.89 5.36 0.15
C VAL A 31 -7.09 6.30 0.02
N LYS A 32 -7.76 6.64 1.12
CA LYS A 32 -8.88 7.60 1.11
C LYS A 32 -8.44 9.01 0.68
N GLU A 33 -7.21 9.40 1.02
CA GLU A 33 -6.62 10.67 0.60
C GLU A 33 -6.12 10.66 -0.85
N GLY A 34 -6.18 9.54 -1.58
CA GLY A 34 -5.73 9.44 -2.97
C GLY A 34 -4.21 9.54 -3.15
N ARG A 35 -3.42 9.37 -2.08
CA ARG A 35 -1.95 9.60 -2.10
C ARG A 35 -1.16 8.68 -3.03
N PHE A 36 -1.73 7.54 -3.42
CA PHE A 36 -1.04 6.51 -4.21
C PHE A 36 -1.79 6.16 -5.50
N GLY A 37 -2.55 7.13 -6.03
CA GLY A 37 -3.32 7.02 -7.26
C GLY A 37 -4.77 6.56 -7.03
N ASP A 38 -5.65 6.96 -7.95
CA ASP A 38 -7.09 6.67 -7.93
C ASP A 38 -7.44 5.21 -8.28
N THR A 39 -6.47 4.43 -8.76
CA THR A 39 -6.76 3.08 -9.25
C THR A 39 -6.88 2.09 -8.09
N GLU A 40 -8.09 1.93 -7.57
CA GLU A 40 -8.45 0.87 -6.64
C GLU A 40 -8.60 -0.47 -7.38
N TYR A 41 -7.51 -1.22 -7.52
CA TYR A 41 -7.59 -2.60 -7.98
C TYR A 41 -8.24 -3.46 -6.90
N ARG A 42 -9.27 -4.22 -7.26
CA ARG A 42 -9.93 -5.18 -6.38
C ARG A 42 -9.99 -6.55 -7.03
N ASP A 43 -9.76 -7.58 -6.25
CA ASP A 43 -9.96 -8.96 -6.68
C ASP A 43 -11.46 -9.34 -6.69
N TRP A 44 -11.78 -10.53 -7.20
CA TRP A 44 -13.16 -11.07 -7.22
C TRP A 44 -13.80 -11.21 -5.83
N ARG A 45 -13.01 -11.33 -4.75
CA ARG A 45 -13.48 -11.33 -3.36
C ARG A 45 -13.66 -9.91 -2.79
N GLY A 46 -13.41 -8.88 -3.59
CA GLY A 46 -13.46 -7.48 -3.18
C GLY A 46 -12.24 -7.03 -2.38
N TRP A 47 -11.14 -7.79 -2.37
CA TRP A 47 -9.94 -7.36 -1.64
C TRP A 47 -9.15 -6.34 -2.44
N ARG A 48 -8.72 -5.27 -1.75
CA ARG A 48 -7.83 -4.26 -2.33
C ARG A 48 -6.47 -4.85 -2.64
N LEU A 49 -6.01 -4.54 -3.84
CA LEU A 49 -4.74 -4.93 -4.41
C LEU A 49 -3.91 -3.69 -4.69
N PHE A 50 -2.62 -3.77 -4.39
CA PHE A 50 -1.65 -2.71 -4.58
C PHE A 50 -0.56 -3.18 -5.53
N THR A 51 -0.13 -2.33 -6.45
CA THR A 51 0.96 -2.66 -7.36
C THR A 51 2.32 -2.50 -6.67
N ALA A 52 3.38 -3.07 -7.26
CA ALA A 52 4.74 -2.84 -6.79
C ALA A 52 5.11 -1.35 -6.77
N SER A 53 4.68 -0.57 -7.77
CA SER A 53 4.92 0.87 -7.83
C SER A 53 4.24 1.64 -6.70
N GLN A 54 3.01 1.24 -6.31
CA GLN A 54 2.33 1.83 -5.15
C GLN A 54 3.06 1.48 -3.85
N LEU A 55 3.50 0.23 -3.71
CA LEU A 55 4.27 -0.21 -2.55
C LEU A 55 5.58 0.58 -2.40
N ASP A 56 6.30 0.80 -3.50
CA ASP A 56 7.55 1.55 -3.51
C ASP A 56 7.36 3.02 -3.12
N ASN A 57 6.32 3.67 -3.66
CA ASN A 57 5.93 5.03 -3.25
C ASN A 57 5.63 5.11 -1.75
N MET A 58 4.88 4.14 -1.22
CA MET A 58 4.58 4.10 0.21
C MET A 58 5.84 3.86 1.05
N ARG A 59 6.74 2.97 0.61
CA ARG A 59 8.03 2.71 1.29
C ARG A 59 8.91 3.95 1.34
N THR A 60 9.03 4.63 0.21
CA THR A 60 9.75 5.90 0.10
C THR A 60 9.17 6.92 1.06
N MET A 61 7.84 7.06 1.10
CA MET A 61 7.16 7.96 2.05
C MET A 61 7.43 7.61 3.52
N THR A 62 7.43 6.32 3.90
CA THR A 62 7.67 5.91 5.30
C THR A 62 9.11 5.98 5.75
N ASN A 63 10.07 5.87 4.82
CA ASN A 63 11.49 6.01 5.15
C ASN A 63 11.89 7.47 5.44
N TYR A 64 11.00 8.45 5.22
CA TYR A 64 11.23 9.81 5.70
C TYR A 64 11.07 9.87 7.23
N VAL A 65 12.20 9.82 7.93
CA VAL A 65 12.26 10.16 9.35
C VAL A 65 12.07 11.67 9.49
N SER A 66 10.87 12.08 9.90
CA SER A 66 10.63 13.46 10.32
C SER A 66 11.19 13.64 11.74
N THR A 67 12.27 14.39 11.89
CA THR A 67 12.78 14.77 13.21
C THR A 67 11.76 15.68 13.90
N VAL A 68 10.97 15.12 14.82
CA VAL A 68 10.14 15.90 15.73
C VAL A 68 11.09 16.58 16.73
N LYS A 69 11.43 17.84 16.50
CA LYS A 69 12.03 18.69 17.55
C LYS A 69 10.98 18.89 18.64
N ARG A 70 11.28 18.37 19.83
CA ARG A 70 10.56 18.69 21.06
C ARG A 70 11.13 19.96 21.68
#